data_AF-A0A9N9HV28-F1
#
_entry.id   AF-A0A9N9HV28-F1
#
_cell.length_a   1.000
_cell.length_b   1.000
_cell.length_c   1.000
_cell.angle_alpha   90.00
_cell.angle_beta   90.00
_cell.angle_gamma   90.00
#
_symmetry.space_group_name_H-M   'P 1'
#
loop_
_entity.id
_entity.type
_entity.pdbx_description
1 polymer ?
#
loop_
_entity_poly.entity_id
_entity_poly.type
_entity_poly.pdbx_seq_one_letter_code
_entity_poly.pdbx_strand_id
1 'polypeptide(L)'
;MADAIKFIFPKIPTLISTIIDHYKNGPPKPSWNLLFHLSFRFTKLALDGFDYVTIENAQAFSNMSVAISPDFAVNKVRISNEYRKNAEQYIEKLMKEYEHMIDDEWNKLDNLKELSAEWVYMRKNGFMRKEDKRIILYLHGGAYIMCSAGSHRAITSGIAKAADAHVFVINYRLAPQNQFPAALHDALAAYLYLIDPPRDAGFSAINPEQIVIMGDSAGGGLAIATLLALRDSGLPMVAGVVGWSPWVDLTHSMPSVLNRDCDKYDYLPGSTLQFLPSQVQTRFLEKSAALSEKIKQSNKPRTWHKSLDREVRIQLYAANEALSIPY
;
A
#
# COMPACT_ATOMS: atom_id res chain seq x y z
N MET A 1 -13.84 6.60 19.97
CA MET A 1 -13.95 8.05 20.20
C MET A 1 -12.91 8.55 21.21
N ALA A 2 -12.72 7.85 22.35
CA ALA A 2 -11.71 8.20 23.35
C ALA A 2 -10.26 8.22 22.80
N ASP A 3 -9.86 7.25 21.98
CA ASP A 3 -8.49 7.18 21.45
C ASP A 3 -8.21 8.23 20.37
N ALA A 4 -9.22 8.56 19.56
CA ALA A 4 -9.13 9.66 18.59
C ALA A 4 -8.95 11.02 19.27
N ILE A 5 -9.65 11.25 20.41
CA ILE A 5 -9.48 12.47 21.21
C ILE A 5 -8.07 12.53 21.79
N LYS A 6 -7.55 11.42 22.36
CA LYS A 6 -6.16 11.35 22.86
C LYS A 6 -5.11 11.61 21.77
N PHE A 7 -5.38 11.21 20.53
CA PHE A 7 -4.47 11.43 19.41
C PHE A 7 -4.49 12.87 18.88
N ILE A 8 -5.67 13.49 18.81
CA ILE A 8 -5.89 14.82 18.24
C ILE A 8 -5.60 15.93 19.26
N PHE A 9 -6.00 15.74 20.52
CA PHE A 9 -5.93 16.79 21.56
C PHE A 9 -4.51 17.37 21.74
N PRO A 10 -3.42 16.57 21.79
CA PRO A 10 -2.07 17.10 21.88
C PRO A 10 -1.63 17.92 20.65
N LYS A 11 -2.30 17.74 19.50
CA LYS A 11 -1.97 18.39 18.22
C LYS A 11 -2.73 19.71 18.01
N ILE A 12 -3.76 20.00 18.83
CA ILE A 12 -4.59 21.21 18.71
C ILE A 12 -3.76 22.51 18.70
N PRO A 13 -2.77 22.71 19.61
CA PRO A 13 -1.96 23.94 19.60
C PRO A 13 -1.25 24.17 18.27
N THR A 14 -0.71 23.11 17.65
CA THR A 14 -0.02 23.20 16.36
C THR A 14 -0.98 23.51 15.22
N LEU A 15 -2.20 22.96 15.24
CA LEU A 15 -3.23 23.29 14.25
C LEU A 15 -3.67 24.76 14.36
N ILE A 16 -3.91 25.26 15.58
CA ILE A 16 -4.24 26.68 15.81
C ILE A 16 -3.10 27.58 15.32
N SER A 17 -1.86 27.25 15.68
CA SER A 17 -0.67 27.98 15.22
C SER A 17 -0.58 27.98 13.68
N THR A 18 -0.90 26.88 13.03
CA THR A 18 -0.92 26.76 11.55
C THR A 18 -1.97 27.68 10.92
N ILE A 19 -3.16 27.85 11.52
CA ILE A 19 -4.18 28.79 11.04
C ILE A 19 -3.66 30.22 11.14
N ILE A 20 -3.10 30.59 12.29
CA ILE A 20 -2.56 31.93 12.54
C ILE A 20 -1.45 32.24 11.54
N ASP A 21 -0.50 31.31 11.36
CA ASP A 21 0.62 31.44 10.43
C ASP A 21 0.15 31.59 8.98
N HIS A 22 -0.81 30.78 8.54
CA HIS A 22 -1.35 30.84 7.18
C HIS A 22 -1.93 32.22 6.84
N TYR A 23 -2.63 32.87 7.77
CA TYR A 23 -3.21 34.19 7.53
C TYR A 23 -2.24 35.35 7.78
N LYS A 24 -1.28 35.19 8.69
CA LYS A 24 -0.29 36.24 9.00
C LYS A 24 0.87 36.28 8.01
N ASN A 25 1.42 35.12 7.69
CA ASN A 25 2.64 34.96 6.88
C ASN A 25 2.35 34.42 5.47
N GLY A 26 1.11 34.01 5.20
CA GLY A 26 0.71 33.38 3.94
C GLY A 26 0.94 31.86 3.95
N PRO A 27 0.45 31.15 2.93
CA PRO A 27 0.67 29.71 2.81
C PRO A 27 2.13 29.38 2.43
N PRO A 28 2.64 28.18 2.78
CA PRO A 28 3.97 27.72 2.37
C PRO A 28 4.20 27.71 0.85
N LYS A 29 3.13 27.54 0.07
CA LYS A 29 3.09 27.70 -1.40
C LYS A 29 1.79 28.42 -1.80
N PRO A 30 1.78 29.22 -2.88
CA PRO A 30 0.58 29.90 -3.35
C PRO A 30 -0.61 28.98 -3.65
N SER A 31 -0.35 27.71 -4.02
CA SER A 31 -1.38 26.71 -4.30
C SER A 31 -2.01 26.08 -3.05
N TRP A 32 -1.44 26.29 -1.87
CA TRP A 32 -1.95 25.69 -0.63
C TRP A 32 -3.06 26.56 -0.07
N ASN A 33 -4.30 26.12 -0.23
CA ASN A 33 -5.39 26.66 0.56
C ASN A 33 -5.25 26.23 2.04
N LEU A 34 -6.02 26.88 2.93
CA LEU A 34 -5.95 26.59 4.36
C LEU A 34 -6.22 25.12 4.69
N LEU A 35 -7.21 24.51 4.00
CA LEU A 35 -7.55 23.11 4.22
C LEU A 35 -6.37 22.20 3.94
N PHE A 36 -5.70 22.38 2.80
CA PHE A 36 -4.50 21.62 2.44
C PHE A 36 -3.37 21.87 3.44
N HIS A 37 -3.13 23.13 3.84
CA HIS A 37 -2.08 23.44 4.82
C HIS A 37 -2.32 22.73 6.17
N LEU A 38 -3.57 22.72 6.65
CA LEU A 38 -3.95 22.01 7.87
C LEU A 38 -3.83 20.49 7.70
N SER A 39 -4.31 19.93 6.59
CA SER A 39 -4.17 18.51 6.29
C SER A 39 -2.72 18.08 6.24
N PHE A 40 -1.85 18.86 5.58
CA PHE A 40 -0.42 18.61 5.51
C PHE A 40 0.22 18.56 6.91
N ARG A 41 -0.03 19.59 7.74
CA ARG A 41 0.52 19.66 9.11
C ARG A 41 -0.03 18.56 10.01
N PHE A 42 -1.32 18.24 9.89
CA PHE A 42 -1.93 17.15 10.64
C PHE A 42 -1.31 15.80 10.26
N THR A 43 -1.16 15.50 8.97
CA THR A 43 -0.54 14.26 8.48
C THR A 43 0.89 14.13 8.99
N LYS A 44 1.70 15.19 8.88
CA LYS A 44 3.09 15.18 9.37
C LYS A 44 3.17 14.87 10.86
N LEU A 45 2.38 15.57 11.68
CA LEU A 45 2.30 15.31 13.13
C LEU A 45 1.75 13.91 13.46
N ALA A 46 0.88 13.36 12.62
CA ALA A 46 0.34 12.02 12.81
C ALA A 46 1.41 10.95 12.57
N LEU A 47 2.24 11.13 11.54
CA LEU A 47 3.37 10.24 11.23
C LEU A 47 4.48 10.35 12.29
N ASP A 48 4.76 11.56 12.79
CA ASP A 48 5.76 11.79 13.84
C ASP A 48 5.39 11.11 15.17
N GLY A 49 4.11 10.81 15.41
CA GLY A 49 3.63 10.21 16.66
C GLY A 49 3.59 8.68 16.66
N PHE A 50 4.15 8.01 15.64
CA PHE A 50 4.15 6.54 15.58
C PHE A 50 5.14 5.88 16.54
N ASP A 51 6.15 6.61 16.99
CA ASP A 51 7.12 6.20 18.02
C ASP A 51 6.46 5.88 19.39
N TYR A 52 5.23 6.33 19.62
CA TYR A 52 4.45 6.07 20.83
C TYR A 52 3.45 4.91 20.72
N VAL A 53 3.39 4.20 19.59
CA VAL A 53 2.46 3.06 19.41
C VAL A 53 3.16 1.84 18.85
N THR A 54 2.63 0.65 19.14
CA THR A 54 3.09 -0.57 18.46
C THR A 54 2.57 -0.61 17.02
N ILE A 55 3.21 -1.41 16.17
CA ILE A 55 2.82 -1.54 14.75
C ILE A 55 1.40 -2.09 14.57
N GLU A 56 0.96 -2.99 15.45
CA GLU A 56 -0.39 -3.56 15.42
C GLU A 56 -1.45 -2.52 15.79
N ASN A 57 -1.14 -1.62 16.73
CA ASN A 57 -2.03 -0.52 17.08
C ASN A 57 -2.11 0.50 15.94
N ALA A 58 -0.99 0.80 15.27
CA ALA A 58 -0.98 1.64 14.07
C ALA A 58 -1.79 1.00 12.92
N GLN A 59 -1.66 -0.31 12.71
CA GLN A 59 -2.47 -1.08 11.75
C GLN A 59 -3.95 -1.04 12.10
N ALA A 60 -4.32 -1.27 13.36
CA ALA A 60 -5.71 -1.23 13.81
C ALA A 60 -6.33 0.17 13.60
N PHE A 61 -5.59 1.23 13.92
CA PHE A 61 -6.02 2.61 13.72
C PHE A 61 -6.19 2.95 12.23
N SER A 62 -5.21 2.60 11.39
CA SER A 62 -5.21 2.89 9.96
C SER A 62 -6.21 2.03 9.15
N ASN A 63 -6.74 0.97 9.76
CA ASN A 63 -7.81 0.14 9.18
C ASN A 63 -9.22 0.75 9.35
N MET A 64 -9.35 1.88 10.05
CA MET A 64 -10.64 2.57 10.20
C MET A 64 -11.20 3.05 8.86
N SER A 65 -12.46 2.71 8.60
CA SER A 65 -13.13 3.13 7.36
C SER A 65 -13.53 4.60 7.40
N VAL A 66 -13.30 5.30 6.29
CA VAL A 66 -13.77 6.68 6.11
C VAL A 66 -15.19 6.66 5.54
N ALA A 67 -16.07 7.51 6.09
CA ALA A 67 -17.40 7.72 5.55
C ALA A 67 -17.32 8.49 4.22
N ILE A 68 -18.14 8.10 3.26
CA ILE A 68 -18.22 8.74 1.93
C ILE A 68 -19.64 9.21 1.64
N SER A 69 -19.80 10.08 0.64
CA SER A 69 -21.13 10.61 0.24
C SER A 69 -22.13 9.46 0.01
N PRO A 70 -23.42 9.63 0.39
CA PRO A 70 -24.49 8.67 0.07
C PRO A 70 -24.61 8.35 -1.43
N ASP A 71 -24.10 9.21 -2.31
CA ASP A 71 -24.06 8.98 -3.77
C ASP A 71 -23.23 7.77 -4.17
N PHE A 72 -22.36 7.29 -3.29
CA PHE A 72 -21.51 6.13 -3.51
C PHE A 72 -22.06 4.89 -2.80
N ALA A 73 -21.85 3.75 -3.45
CA ALA A 73 -22.05 2.44 -2.87
C ALA A 73 -20.70 1.79 -2.59
N VAL A 74 -20.67 1.01 -1.50
CA VAL A 74 -19.56 0.13 -1.14
C VAL A 74 -20.13 -1.28 -1.03
N ASN A 75 -19.64 -2.21 -1.83
CA ASN A 75 -19.98 -3.63 -1.71
C ASN A 75 -18.74 -4.42 -1.27
N LYS A 76 -18.81 -5.06 -0.11
CA LYS A 76 -17.69 -5.80 0.46
C LYS A 76 -17.67 -7.23 -0.09
N VAL A 77 -16.50 -7.68 -0.48
CA VAL A 77 -16.29 -9.01 -1.10
C VAL A 77 -15.22 -9.76 -0.33
N ARG A 78 -15.36 -11.08 -0.30
CA ARG A 78 -14.32 -12.01 0.15
C ARG A 78 -13.89 -12.84 -1.05
N ILE A 79 -12.59 -12.91 -1.29
CA ILE A 79 -11.99 -13.71 -2.34
C ILE A 79 -11.39 -14.94 -1.66
N SER A 80 -11.81 -16.11 -2.15
CA SER A 80 -11.32 -17.42 -1.69
C SER A 80 -9.80 -17.50 -1.78
N ASN A 81 -9.17 -18.20 -0.83
CA ASN A 81 -7.74 -18.50 -0.87
C ASN A 81 -7.34 -19.39 -2.06
N GLU A 82 -8.29 -19.98 -2.77
CA GLU A 82 -8.02 -20.67 -4.05
C GLU A 82 -7.39 -19.72 -5.08
N TYR A 83 -7.77 -18.44 -5.11
CA TYR A 83 -7.13 -17.47 -5.99
C TYR A 83 -5.68 -17.18 -5.61
N ARG A 84 -5.34 -17.23 -4.31
CA ARG A 84 -3.95 -17.17 -3.86
C ARG A 84 -3.20 -18.42 -4.30
N LYS A 85 -3.76 -19.62 -4.10
CA LYS A 85 -3.13 -20.87 -4.60
C LYS A 85 -2.89 -20.82 -6.11
N ASN A 86 -3.85 -20.32 -6.88
CA ASN A 86 -3.72 -20.16 -8.33
C ASN A 86 -2.66 -19.13 -8.72
N ALA A 87 -2.49 -18.07 -7.92
CA ALA A 87 -1.48 -17.04 -8.12
C ALA A 87 -0.07 -17.50 -7.73
N GLU A 88 0.06 -18.49 -6.83
CA GLU A 88 1.33 -18.96 -6.26
C GLU A 88 2.30 -19.45 -7.33
N GLN A 89 1.84 -20.24 -8.30
CA GLN A 89 2.67 -20.75 -9.40
C GLN A 89 3.37 -19.64 -10.20
N TYR A 90 2.74 -18.46 -10.32
CA TYR A 90 3.33 -17.32 -11.03
C TYR A 90 4.38 -16.65 -10.16
N ILE A 91 4.09 -16.47 -8.87
CA ILE A 91 5.07 -15.92 -7.93
C ILE A 91 6.29 -16.84 -7.81
N GLU A 92 6.11 -18.15 -7.66
CA GLU A 92 7.22 -19.12 -7.60
C GLU A 92 8.12 -19.02 -8.83
N LYS A 93 7.52 -18.94 -10.03
CA LYS A 93 8.27 -18.78 -11.27
C LYS A 93 9.06 -17.47 -11.28
N LEU A 94 8.44 -16.35 -10.91
CA LEU A 94 9.09 -15.03 -10.88
C LEU A 94 10.18 -14.95 -9.82
N MET A 95 9.99 -15.60 -8.68
CA MET A 95 10.90 -15.53 -7.53
C MET A 95 12.01 -16.57 -7.58
N LYS A 96 12.00 -17.53 -8.51
CA LYS A 96 12.96 -18.63 -8.59
C LYS A 96 14.43 -18.18 -8.52
N GLU A 97 14.78 -17.07 -9.16
CA GLU A 97 16.16 -16.55 -9.12
C GLU A 97 16.49 -15.93 -7.74
N TYR A 98 15.48 -15.35 -7.09
CA TYR A 98 15.53 -14.60 -5.84
C TYR A 98 15.13 -15.42 -4.60
N GLU A 99 14.91 -16.73 -4.72
CA GLU A 99 14.45 -17.61 -3.62
C GLU A 99 15.36 -17.53 -2.38
N HIS A 100 16.66 -17.35 -2.62
CA HIS A 100 17.66 -17.17 -1.57
C HIS A 100 17.52 -15.85 -0.78
N MET A 101 16.74 -14.89 -1.29
CA MET A 101 16.54 -13.54 -0.76
C MET A 101 15.15 -13.29 -0.16
N ILE A 102 14.28 -14.29 -0.17
CA ILE A 102 12.91 -14.18 0.38
C ILE A 102 12.75 -15.11 1.59
N ASP A 103 11.82 -14.77 2.47
CA ASP A 103 11.48 -15.57 3.67
C ASP A 103 10.83 -16.88 3.24
N ASP A 104 11.32 -18.02 3.72
CA ASP A 104 10.86 -19.36 3.30
C ASP A 104 9.39 -19.66 3.66
N GLU A 105 8.75 -18.82 4.47
CA GLU A 105 7.35 -18.95 4.86
C GLU A 105 6.40 -18.04 4.06
N TRP A 106 6.89 -17.35 3.02
CA TRP A 106 6.09 -16.38 2.26
C TRP A 106 4.81 -16.96 1.63
N ASN A 107 4.84 -18.25 1.27
CA ASN A 107 3.74 -18.97 0.65
C ASN A 107 2.93 -19.84 1.64
N LYS A 108 3.17 -19.73 2.96
CA LYS A 108 2.33 -20.44 3.94
C LYS A 108 0.92 -19.84 3.98
N LEU A 109 -0.01 -20.49 3.28
CA LEU A 109 -1.42 -20.08 3.19
C LEU A 109 -2.33 -20.75 4.24
N ASP A 110 -1.78 -21.62 5.10
CA ASP A 110 -2.54 -22.34 6.12
C ASP A 110 -3.19 -21.38 7.13
N ASN A 111 -4.49 -21.59 7.40
CA ASN A 111 -5.29 -20.77 8.30
C ASN A 111 -5.35 -19.26 7.95
N LEU A 112 -4.98 -18.90 6.72
CA LEU A 112 -5.00 -17.52 6.27
C LEU A 112 -6.44 -17.07 6.00
N LYS A 113 -6.80 -15.87 6.47
CA LYS A 113 -8.13 -15.30 6.20
C LYS A 113 -8.28 -15.01 4.70
N GLU A 114 -9.48 -15.22 4.18
CA GLU A 114 -9.84 -14.83 2.81
C GLU A 114 -9.49 -13.36 2.53
N LEU A 115 -9.05 -13.09 1.30
CA LEU A 115 -8.69 -11.75 0.87
C LEU A 115 -9.96 -10.89 0.81
N SER A 116 -10.06 -9.90 1.69
CA SER A 116 -11.17 -8.95 1.62
C SER A 116 -10.91 -7.86 0.59
N ALA A 117 -11.98 -7.48 -0.10
CA ALA A 117 -12.00 -6.38 -1.04
C ALA A 117 -13.29 -5.56 -0.91
N GLU A 118 -13.30 -4.39 -1.52
CA GLU A 118 -14.47 -3.52 -1.63
C GLU A 118 -14.62 -3.04 -3.07
N TRP A 119 -15.83 -3.19 -3.62
CA TRP A 119 -16.26 -2.44 -4.79
C TRP A 119 -16.75 -1.06 -4.35
N VAL A 120 -16.22 0.00 -4.95
CA VAL A 120 -16.62 1.39 -4.74
C VAL A 120 -17.06 1.97 -6.08
N TYR A 121 -18.29 2.46 -6.14
CA TYR A 121 -18.90 2.96 -7.38
C TYR A 121 -20.00 3.98 -7.09
N MET A 122 -20.39 4.76 -8.09
CA MET A 122 -21.54 5.66 -7.97
C MET A 122 -22.85 4.86 -7.99
N ARG A 123 -23.75 5.09 -7.02
CA ARG A 123 -25.04 4.37 -6.93
C ARG A 123 -25.87 4.46 -8.21
N LYS A 124 -25.85 5.61 -8.87
CA LYS A 124 -26.57 5.86 -10.13
C LYS A 124 -26.16 4.89 -11.25
N ASN A 125 -24.95 4.31 -11.17
CA ASN A 125 -24.43 3.37 -12.17
C ASN A 125 -24.89 1.94 -11.90
N GLY A 126 -25.46 1.63 -10.72
CA GLY A 126 -25.75 0.27 -10.32
C GLY A 126 -24.49 -0.59 -10.10
N PHE A 127 -24.67 -1.82 -9.64
CA PHE A 127 -23.57 -2.76 -9.44
C PHE A 127 -23.36 -3.59 -10.72
N MET A 128 -22.17 -3.47 -11.33
CA MET A 128 -21.65 -4.37 -12.38
C MET A 128 -22.68 -4.78 -13.44
N ARG A 129 -23.28 -3.79 -14.10
CA ARG A 129 -24.17 -4.01 -15.26
C ARG A 129 -23.39 -4.62 -16.41
N LYS A 130 -24.09 -5.31 -17.30
CA LYS A 130 -23.49 -6.04 -18.43
C LYS A 130 -22.66 -5.14 -19.36
N GLU A 131 -22.93 -3.85 -19.36
CA GLU A 131 -22.26 -2.82 -20.16
C GLU A 131 -21.11 -2.10 -19.42
N ASP A 132 -20.85 -2.41 -18.15
CA ASP A 132 -19.81 -1.71 -17.38
C ASP A 132 -18.42 -2.11 -17.91
N LYS A 133 -17.73 -1.16 -18.55
CA LYS A 133 -16.46 -1.40 -19.25
C LYS A 133 -15.22 -0.82 -18.56
N ARG A 134 -15.35 -0.26 -17.36
CA ARG A 134 -14.26 0.48 -16.71
C ARG A 134 -14.09 -0.01 -15.28
N ILE A 135 -13.11 -0.88 -15.09
CA ILE A 135 -12.77 -1.46 -13.80
C ILE A 135 -11.41 -0.93 -13.39
N ILE A 136 -11.29 -0.51 -12.13
CA ILE A 136 -10.01 -0.10 -11.55
C ILE A 136 -9.68 -1.07 -10.43
N LEU A 137 -8.63 -1.89 -10.59
CA LEU A 137 -8.04 -2.64 -9.47
C LEU A 137 -7.17 -1.67 -8.68
N TYR A 138 -7.63 -1.24 -7.51
CA TYR A 138 -6.93 -0.27 -6.67
C TYR A 138 -6.13 -0.94 -5.54
N LEU A 139 -4.89 -0.51 -5.40
CA LEU A 139 -3.94 -0.96 -4.40
C LEU A 139 -3.58 0.23 -3.51
N HIS A 140 -3.97 0.17 -2.23
CA HIS A 140 -3.84 1.31 -1.33
C HIS A 140 -2.39 1.60 -0.94
N GLY A 141 -2.09 2.85 -0.55
CA GLY A 141 -0.82 3.23 0.05
C GLY A 141 -0.68 2.78 1.50
N GLY A 142 0.32 3.31 2.21
CA GLY A 142 0.59 2.97 3.62
C GLY A 142 1.85 2.13 3.83
N ALA A 143 2.88 2.34 2.99
CA ALA A 143 4.21 1.74 3.15
C ALA A 143 4.24 0.21 3.29
N TYR A 144 3.21 -0.49 2.77
CA TYR A 144 2.94 -1.92 2.99
C TYR A 144 2.71 -2.36 4.45
N ILE A 145 2.69 -1.42 5.40
CA ILE A 145 2.55 -1.74 6.83
C ILE A 145 1.23 -1.27 7.42
N MET A 146 0.50 -0.37 6.75
CA MET A 146 -0.72 0.24 7.28
C MET A 146 -1.75 0.49 6.17
N CYS A 147 -2.90 1.05 6.57
CA CYS A 147 -4.06 1.38 5.73
C CYS A 147 -4.88 0.16 5.29
N SER A 148 -5.98 0.45 4.59
CA SER A 148 -6.94 -0.52 4.09
C SER A 148 -7.80 0.09 2.97
N ALA A 149 -8.56 -0.76 2.27
CA ALA A 149 -9.63 -0.35 1.36
C ALA A 149 -10.60 0.64 2.01
N GLY A 150 -10.91 0.43 3.29
CA GLY A 150 -11.79 1.28 4.07
C GLY A 150 -11.22 2.69 4.30
N SER A 151 -9.93 2.80 4.63
CA SER A 151 -9.30 4.12 4.85
C SER A 151 -9.09 4.89 3.54
N HIS A 152 -9.02 4.19 2.40
CA HIS A 152 -8.87 4.80 1.08
C HIS A 152 -10.18 5.16 0.38
N ARG A 153 -11.34 4.98 1.01
CA ARG A 153 -12.65 5.25 0.39
C ARG A 153 -12.82 6.67 -0.14
N ALA A 154 -12.22 7.67 0.50
CA ALA A 154 -12.27 9.05 0.01
C ALA A 154 -11.58 9.19 -1.36
N ILE A 155 -10.43 8.54 -1.53
CA ILE A 155 -9.69 8.52 -2.80
C ILE A 155 -10.44 7.68 -3.84
N THR A 156 -10.86 6.48 -3.47
CA THR A 156 -11.45 5.53 -4.42
C THR A 156 -12.86 5.95 -4.87
N SER A 157 -13.65 6.60 -4.01
CA SER A 157 -14.91 7.23 -4.44
C SER A 157 -14.69 8.44 -5.36
N GLY A 158 -13.68 9.27 -5.08
CA GLY A 158 -13.26 10.35 -5.98
C GLY A 158 -12.89 9.84 -7.38
N ILE A 159 -12.09 8.77 -7.43
CA ILE A 159 -11.71 8.08 -8.67
C ILE A 159 -12.93 7.48 -9.36
N ALA A 160 -13.80 6.77 -8.65
CA ALA A 160 -15.02 6.19 -9.21
C ALA A 160 -15.89 7.24 -9.91
N LYS A 161 -16.01 8.44 -9.30
CA LYS A 161 -16.74 9.57 -9.89
C LYS A 161 -16.01 10.17 -11.10
N ALA A 162 -14.70 10.40 -10.99
CA ALA A 162 -13.93 11.07 -12.02
C ALA A 162 -13.76 10.22 -13.29
N ALA A 163 -13.56 8.91 -13.12
CA ALA A 163 -13.37 7.96 -14.21
C ALA A 163 -14.69 7.32 -14.69
N ASP A 164 -15.80 7.55 -13.98
CA ASP A 164 -17.08 6.87 -14.18
C ASP A 164 -16.86 5.34 -14.26
N ALA A 165 -16.25 4.81 -13.20
CA ALA A 165 -15.70 3.45 -13.13
C ALA A 165 -16.08 2.76 -11.82
N HIS A 166 -16.04 1.42 -11.83
CA HIS A 166 -16.13 0.60 -10.62
C HIS A 166 -14.72 0.32 -10.10
N VAL A 167 -14.46 0.76 -8.88
CA VAL A 167 -13.14 0.61 -8.26
C VAL A 167 -13.16 -0.60 -7.32
N PHE A 168 -12.36 -1.61 -7.63
CA PHE A 168 -12.16 -2.80 -6.82
C PHE A 168 -10.90 -2.64 -5.97
N VAL A 169 -11.05 -2.44 -4.67
CA VAL A 169 -9.96 -2.14 -3.75
C VAL A 169 -9.73 -3.34 -2.84
N ILE A 170 -8.50 -3.85 -2.76
CA ILE A 170 -8.19 -5.01 -1.91
C ILE A 170 -7.49 -4.60 -0.61
N ASN A 171 -7.72 -5.37 0.45
CA ASN A 171 -6.91 -5.32 1.68
C ASN A 171 -5.81 -6.38 1.55
N TYR A 172 -4.76 -6.07 0.81
CA TYR A 172 -3.62 -6.97 0.67
C TYR A 172 -2.89 -7.15 2.02
N ARG A 173 -2.24 -8.30 2.18
CA ARG A 173 -1.47 -8.63 3.38
C ARG A 173 -0.38 -7.61 3.66
N LEU A 174 -0.33 -7.13 4.91
CA LEU A 174 0.64 -6.13 5.36
C LEU A 174 1.85 -6.77 6.04
N ALA A 175 3.00 -6.10 5.88
CA ALA A 175 4.17 -6.30 6.69
C ALA A 175 3.95 -5.68 8.09
N PRO A 176 4.65 -6.17 9.12
CA PRO A 176 5.70 -7.19 9.10
C PRO A 176 5.17 -8.63 9.21
N GLN A 177 3.87 -8.83 9.45
CA GLN A 177 3.28 -10.18 9.58
C GLN A 177 3.40 -10.99 8.30
N ASN A 178 3.34 -10.32 7.14
CA ASN A 178 3.45 -10.92 5.82
C ASN A 178 4.43 -10.09 5.00
N GLN A 179 5.66 -10.57 4.86
CA GLN A 179 6.70 -9.90 4.09
C GLN A 179 6.52 -10.12 2.58
N PHE A 180 7.32 -9.42 1.78
CA PHE A 180 7.42 -9.68 0.34
C PHE A 180 7.68 -11.18 0.08
N PRO A 181 7.02 -11.79 -0.92
CA PRO A 181 6.10 -11.21 -1.92
C PRO A 181 4.59 -11.24 -1.59
N ALA A 182 4.17 -11.33 -0.33
CA ALA A 182 2.75 -11.55 0.03
C ALA A 182 1.75 -10.53 -0.55
N ALA A 183 2.11 -9.24 -0.61
CA ALA A 183 1.23 -8.22 -1.19
C ALA A 183 1.05 -8.39 -2.71
N LEU A 184 2.13 -8.75 -3.43
CA LEU A 184 2.09 -9.04 -4.87
C LEU A 184 1.27 -10.29 -5.15
N HIS A 185 1.42 -11.30 -4.30
CA HIS A 185 0.63 -12.53 -4.34
C HIS A 185 -0.87 -12.24 -4.21
N ASP A 186 -1.27 -11.36 -3.29
CA ASP A 186 -2.65 -10.93 -3.11
C ASP A 186 -3.17 -10.09 -4.30
N ALA A 187 -2.33 -9.23 -4.87
CA ALA A 187 -2.69 -8.43 -6.05
C ALA A 187 -2.94 -9.30 -7.28
N LEU A 188 -2.09 -10.32 -7.53
CA LEU A 188 -2.33 -11.31 -8.58
C LEU A 188 -3.59 -12.13 -8.32
N ALA A 189 -3.83 -12.57 -7.08
CA ALA A 189 -5.06 -13.28 -6.72
C ALA A 189 -6.32 -12.44 -7.01
N ALA A 190 -6.27 -11.14 -6.71
CA ALA A 190 -7.35 -10.21 -7.01
C ALA A 190 -7.57 -10.01 -8.52
N TYR A 191 -6.48 -9.92 -9.29
CA TYR A 191 -6.56 -9.87 -10.75
C TYR A 191 -7.23 -11.13 -11.33
N LEU A 192 -6.78 -12.31 -10.91
CA LEU A 192 -7.36 -13.59 -11.33
C LEU A 192 -8.85 -13.68 -10.96
N TYR A 193 -9.23 -13.19 -9.79
CA TYR A 193 -10.63 -13.11 -9.36
C TYR A 193 -11.49 -12.21 -10.27
N LEU A 194 -10.96 -11.10 -10.77
CA LEU A 194 -11.71 -10.21 -11.65
C LEU A 194 -11.93 -10.82 -13.05
N ILE A 195 -10.94 -11.53 -13.58
CA ILE A 195 -11.02 -12.08 -14.94
C ILE A 195 -11.69 -13.45 -15.01
N ASP A 196 -11.71 -14.19 -13.90
CA ASP A 196 -12.36 -15.49 -13.78
C ASP A 196 -13.09 -15.60 -12.42
N PRO A 197 -14.17 -14.82 -12.21
CA PRO A 197 -14.91 -14.81 -10.95
C PRO A 197 -15.76 -16.08 -10.77
N PRO A 198 -16.05 -16.49 -9.52
CA PRO A 198 -17.00 -17.57 -9.29
C PRO A 198 -18.41 -17.15 -9.72
N ARG A 199 -19.27 -18.14 -10.01
CA ARG A 199 -20.63 -17.90 -10.55
C ARG A 199 -21.51 -17.03 -9.66
N ASP A 200 -21.27 -17.04 -8.36
CA ASP A 200 -22.00 -16.29 -7.34
C ASP A 200 -21.36 -14.93 -6.98
N ALA A 201 -20.30 -14.51 -7.69
CA ALA A 201 -19.65 -13.21 -7.45
C ALA A 201 -20.55 -11.99 -7.71
N GLY A 202 -21.64 -12.18 -8.45
CA GLY A 202 -22.57 -11.11 -8.83
C GLY A 202 -22.09 -10.25 -10.00
N PHE A 203 -21.03 -10.66 -10.69
CA PHE A 203 -20.56 -10.07 -11.95
C PHE A 203 -19.97 -11.15 -12.86
N SER A 204 -19.86 -10.86 -14.16
CA SER A 204 -19.24 -11.77 -15.15
C SER A 204 -17.75 -11.50 -15.28
N ALA A 205 -16.99 -12.48 -15.81
CA ALA A 205 -15.57 -12.31 -16.16
C ALA A 205 -15.31 -10.97 -16.85
N ILE A 206 -14.38 -10.18 -16.27
CA ILE A 206 -14.01 -8.88 -16.80
C ILE A 206 -12.95 -9.06 -17.88
N ASN A 207 -13.17 -8.43 -19.04
CA ASN A 207 -12.13 -8.41 -20.06
C ASN A 207 -10.91 -7.63 -19.51
N PRO A 208 -9.69 -8.20 -19.50
CA PRO A 208 -8.48 -7.51 -19.06
C PRO A 208 -8.29 -6.11 -19.65
N GLU A 209 -8.69 -5.89 -20.91
CA GLU A 209 -8.64 -4.58 -21.59
C GLU A 209 -9.60 -3.53 -21.01
N GLN A 210 -10.45 -3.90 -20.04
CA GLN A 210 -11.33 -3.02 -19.29
C GLN A 210 -10.79 -2.69 -17.89
N ILE A 211 -9.67 -3.31 -17.50
CA ILE A 211 -9.07 -3.15 -16.18
C ILE A 211 -7.91 -2.17 -16.27
N VAL A 212 -7.87 -1.19 -15.35
CA VAL A 212 -6.68 -0.39 -15.05
C VAL A 212 -6.21 -0.75 -13.64
N ILE A 213 -4.92 -1.04 -13.47
CA ILE A 213 -4.35 -1.23 -12.13
C ILE A 213 -3.89 0.14 -11.64
N MET A 214 -4.36 0.55 -10.47
CA MET A 214 -4.02 1.85 -9.89
C MET A 214 -3.58 1.70 -8.45
N GLY A 215 -2.70 2.58 -7.98
CA GLY A 215 -2.40 2.66 -6.56
C GLY A 215 -1.58 3.89 -6.21
N ASP A 216 -1.52 4.20 -4.92
CA ASP A 216 -0.76 5.32 -4.38
C ASP A 216 0.40 4.87 -3.50
N SER A 217 1.50 5.61 -3.47
CA SER A 217 2.66 5.30 -2.61
C SER A 217 3.12 3.84 -2.78
N ALA A 218 3.16 3.03 -1.72
CA ALA A 218 3.42 1.60 -1.75
C ALA A 218 2.48 0.84 -2.71
N GLY A 219 1.19 1.17 -2.72
CA GLY A 219 0.22 0.60 -3.65
C GLY A 219 0.49 0.97 -5.11
N GLY A 220 1.08 2.15 -5.36
CA GLY A 220 1.54 2.56 -6.69
C GLY A 220 2.74 1.74 -7.18
N GLY A 221 3.70 1.47 -6.28
CA GLY A 221 4.78 0.50 -6.55
C GLY A 221 4.21 -0.90 -6.80
N LEU A 222 3.27 -1.35 -5.97
CA LEU A 222 2.60 -2.64 -6.12
C LEU A 222 1.82 -2.76 -7.43
N ALA A 223 1.20 -1.67 -7.90
CA ALA A 223 0.50 -1.63 -9.18
C ALA A 223 1.45 -1.88 -10.36
N ILE A 224 2.63 -1.26 -10.33
CA ILE A 224 3.68 -1.46 -11.32
C ILE A 224 4.23 -2.89 -11.24
N ALA A 225 4.53 -3.38 -10.03
CA ALA A 225 5.00 -4.75 -9.82
C ALA A 225 3.99 -5.79 -10.30
N THR A 226 2.69 -5.55 -10.09
CA THR A 226 1.61 -6.42 -10.59
C THR A 226 1.58 -6.42 -12.11
N LEU A 227 1.65 -5.25 -12.77
CA LEU A 227 1.73 -5.17 -14.24
C LEU A 227 2.92 -5.98 -14.80
N LEU A 228 4.10 -5.85 -14.19
CA LEU A 228 5.29 -6.60 -14.59
C LEU A 228 5.09 -8.11 -14.39
N ALA A 229 4.50 -8.51 -13.25
CA ALA A 229 4.19 -9.91 -12.97
C ALA A 229 3.20 -10.51 -13.98
N LEU A 230 2.20 -9.75 -14.44
CA LEU A 230 1.30 -10.18 -15.51
C LEU A 230 2.06 -10.42 -16.82
N ARG A 231 2.87 -9.43 -17.23
CA ARG A 231 3.68 -9.50 -18.46
C ARG A 231 4.62 -10.71 -18.45
N ASP A 232 5.40 -10.86 -17.39
CA ASP A 232 6.46 -11.88 -17.30
C ASP A 232 5.90 -13.29 -17.07
N SER A 233 4.65 -13.37 -16.59
CA SER A 233 3.91 -14.63 -16.47
C SER A 233 3.12 -15.01 -17.72
N GLY A 234 3.07 -14.14 -18.73
CA GLY A 234 2.27 -14.35 -19.94
C GLY A 234 0.75 -14.32 -19.70
N LEU A 235 0.32 -13.68 -18.61
CA LEU A 235 -1.10 -13.46 -18.33
C LEU A 235 -1.66 -12.36 -19.24
N PRO A 236 -2.98 -12.34 -19.50
CA PRO A 236 -3.59 -11.28 -20.27
C PRO A 236 -3.26 -9.89 -19.69
N MET A 237 -2.88 -8.96 -20.55
CA MET A 237 -2.49 -7.62 -20.12
C MET A 237 -3.71 -6.75 -19.85
N VAL A 238 -3.56 -5.88 -18.84
CA VAL A 238 -4.56 -4.86 -18.49
C VAL A 238 -4.48 -3.66 -19.44
N ALA A 239 -5.52 -2.82 -19.45
CA ALA A 239 -5.59 -1.61 -20.28
C ALA A 239 -4.49 -0.58 -19.94
N GLY A 240 -4.00 -0.59 -18.70
CA GLY A 240 -2.92 0.29 -18.27
C GLY A 240 -2.66 0.23 -16.77
N VAL A 241 -1.66 1.01 -16.35
CA VAL A 241 -1.30 1.20 -14.93
C VAL A 241 -1.25 2.68 -14.59
N VAL A 242 -1.69 3.05 -13.39
CA VAL A 242 -1.57 4.40 -12.84
C VAL A 242 -0.91 4.33 -11.45
N GLY A 243 0.32 4.84 -11.36
CA GLY A 243 1.01 5.02 -10.08
C GLY A 243 0.88 6.45 -9.59
N TRP A 244 0.16 6.69 -8.49
CA TRP A 244 0.08 8.01 -7.86
C TRP A 244 1.17 8.16 -6.80
N SER A 245 2.19 8.98 -7.10
CA SER A 245 3.38 9.11 -6.25
C SER A 245 3.96 7.74 -5.88
N PRO A 246 4.26 6.87 -6.88
CA PRO A 246 4.53 5.47 -6.63
C PRO A 246 5.87 5.29 -5.91
N TRP A 247 5.89 4.43 -4.91
CA TRP A 247 7.13 4.08 -4.21
C TRP A 247 7.83 2.94 -4.94
N VAL A 248 8.79 3.30 -5.80
CA VAL A 248 9.52 2.40 -6.71
C VAL A 248 11.02 2.30 -6.42
N ASP A 249 11.48 3.00 -5.39
CA ASP A 249 12.85 2.90 -4.90
C ASP A 249 12.81 2.64 -3.40
N LEU A 250 12.88 1.37 -2.99
CA LEU A 250 12.96 1.00 -1.57
C LEU A 250 14.32 1.32 -0.95
N THR A 251 15.32 1.65 -1.78
CA THR A 251 16.66 2.02 -1.33
C THR A 251 16.75 3.51 -0.96
N HIS A 252 15.76 4.32 -1.35
CA HIS A 252 15.77 5.78 -1.15
C HIS A 252 17.09 6.44 -1.56
N SER A 253 17.64 5.98 -2.68
CA SER A 253 18.96 6.38 -3.15
C SER A 253 18.94 7.63 -4.03
N MET A 254 17.73 8.09 -4.40
CA MET A 254 17.55 9.24 -5.29
C MET A 254 17.86 10.58 -4.60
N PRO A 255 18.46 11.56 -5.32
CA PRO A 255 18.82 12.86 -4.75
C PRO A 255 17.67 13.62 -4.08
N SER A 256 16.43 13.42 -4.54
CA SER A 256 15.24 14.06 -3.95
C SER A 256 14.99 13.65 -2.50
N VAL A 257 15.39 12.45 -2.10
CA VAL A 257 15.28 11.96 -0.72
C VAL A 257 16.35 12.60 0.18
N LEU A 258 17.53 12.90 -0.38
CA LEU A 258 18.67 13.44 0.38
C LEU A 258 18.65 14.98 0.47
N ASN A 259 17.79 15.63 -0.30
CA ASN A 259 17.71 17.08 -0.35
C ASN A 259 16.75 17.62 0.72
N ARG A 260 17.30 18.25 1.77
CA ARG A 260 16.52 18.87 2.86
C ARG A 260 15.54 19.96 2.40
N ASP A 261 15.73 20.55 1.22
CA ASP A 261 14.76 21.50 0.68
C ASP A 261 13.49 20.80 0.18
N CYS A 262 13.57 19.52 -0.20
CA CYS A 262 12.40 18.71 -0.53
C CYS A 262 11.57 18.38 0.72
N ASP A 263 12.23 18.08 1.85
CA ASP A 263 11.58 17.75 3.15
C ASP A 263 10.64 18.85 3.66
N LYS A 264 10.87 20.10 3.26
CA LYS A 264 10.03 21.26 3.64
C LYS A 264 8.59 21.11 3.15
N TYR A 265 8.41 20.47 2.00
CA TYR A 265 7.13 20.30 1.33
C TYR A 265 6.67 18.84 1.27
N ASP A 266 7.47 17.93 1.84
CA ASP A 266 7.10 16.53 2.02
C ASP A 266 6.43 16.35 3.40
N TYR A 267 5.29 15.66 3.39
CA TYR A 267 4.58 15.31 4.62
C TYR A 267 5.18 14.06 5.27
N LEU A 268 5.94 13.26 4.52
CA LEU A 268 6.67 12.13 5.08
C LEU A 268 7.83 12.65 5.95
N PRO A 269 8.08 12.02 7.10
CA PRO A 269 9.22 12.37 7.92
C PRO A 269 10.51 11.99 7.18
N GLY A 270 11.56 12.81 7.32
CA GLY A 270 12.90 12.52 6.79
C GLY A 270 13.65 11.42 7.54
N SER A 271 12.97 10.72 8.46
CA SER A 271 13.51 9.65 9.30
C SER A 271 12.62 8.40 9.25
N THR A 272 13.20 7.25 9.56
CA THR A 272 12.51 5.97 9.74
C THR A 272 11.28 6.10 10.65
N LEU A 273 10.17 5.47 10.24
CA LEU A 273 9.04 5.28 11.13
C LEU A 273 9.44 4.31 12.24
N GLN A 274 9.50 4.79 13.47
CA GLN A 274 9.76 3.98 14.64
C GLN A 274 8.43 3.60 15.30
N PHE A 275 8.36 2.39 15.82
CA PHE A 275 7.21 1.88 16.57
C PHE A 275 7.71 1.33 17.91
N LEU A 276 6.83 1.33 18.91
CA LEU A 276 7.12 0.67 20.18
C LEU A 276 7.35 -0.85 19.98
N PRO A 277 8.28 -1.45 20.74
CA PRO A 277 8.51 -2.89 20.76
C PRO A 277 7.22 -3.71 20.89
N SER A 278 7.09 -4.74 20.06
CA SER A 278 5.99 -5.69 20.13
C SER A 278 6.47 -7.11 19.77
N GLN A 279 5.70 -8.13 20.14
CA GLN A 279 6.04 -9.51 19.79
C GLN A 279 6.13 -9.72 18.27
N VAL A 280 5.27 -9.05 17.50
CA VAL A 280 5.32 -9.10 16.03
C VAL A 280 6.61 -8.48 15.52
N GLN A 281 7.01 -7.33 16.07
CA GLN A 281 8.27 -6.67 15.69
C GLN A 281 9.48 -7.54 16.03
N THR A 282 9.51 -8.14 17.23
CA THR A 282 10.58 -9.06 17.65
C THR A 282 10.71 -10.24 16.68
N ARG A 283 9.60 -10.94 16.39
CA ARG A 283 9.60 -12.08 15.47
C ARG A 283 10.07 -11.67 14.06
N PHE A 284 9.66 -10.49 13.60
CA PHE A 284 10.12 -9.95 12.33
C PHE A 284 11.63 -9.69 12.31
N LEU A 285 12.18 -9.07 13.36
CA LEU A 285 13.61 -8.80 13.46
C LEU A 285 14.44 -10.11 13.48
N GLU A 286 13.96 -11.13 14.20
CA GLU A 286 14.58 -12.47 14.21
C GLU A 286 14.59 -13.10 12.81
N LYS A 287 13.46 -13.07 12.10
CA LYS A 287 13.36 -13.56 10.72
C LYS A 287 14.25 -12.78 9.76
N SER A 288 14.25 -11.44 9.88
CA SER A 288 15.08 -10.56 9.05
C SER A 288 16.57 -10.82 9.25
N ALA A 289 17.00 -11.04 10.50
CA ALA A 289 18.39 -11.40 10.82
C ALA A 289 18.76 -12.76 10.21
N ALA A 290 17.91 -13.77 10.35
CA ALA A 290 18.13 -15.09 9.76
C ALA A 290 18.23 -15.03 8.23
N LEU A 291 17.34 -14.28 7.58
CA LEU A 291 17.36 -14.07 6.12
C LEU A 291 18.62 -13.31 5.68
N SER A 292 19.04 -12.30 6.43
CA SER A 292 20.27 -11.53 6.16
C SER A 292 21.50 -12.44 6.20
N GLU A 293 21.60 -13.34 7.18
CA GLU A 293 22.67 -14.32 7.24
C GLU A 293 22.61 -15.33 6.08
N LYS A 294 21.42 -15.83 5.73
CA LYS A 294 21.19 -16.69 4.55
C LYS A 294 21.72 -16.03 3.27
N ILE A 295 21.43 -14.75 3.07
CA ILE A 295 21.90 -14.00 1.89
C ILE A 295 23.41 -13.80 1.92
N LYS A 296 24.01 -13.44 3.06
CA LYS A 296 25.47 -13.26 3.19
C LYS A 296 26.25 -14.53 2.86
N GLN A 297 25.68 -15.70 3.16
CA GLN A 297 26.26 -17.02 2.87
C GLN A 297 26.02 -17.50 1.43
N SER A 298 25.13 -16.84 0.67
CA SER A 298 24.84 -17.21 -0.71
C SER A 298 26.01 -16.82 -1.63
N ASN A 299 26.45 -17.77 -2.47
CA ASN A 299 27.44 -17.54 -3.53
C ASN A 299 26.81 -16.93 -4.80
N LYS A 300 25.52 -16.60 -4.80
CA LYS A 300 24.85 -15.92 -5.92
C LYS A 300 25.27 -14.44 -5.98
N PRO A 301 25.32 -13.82 -7.19
CA PRO A 301 25.65 -12.40 -7.32
C PRO A 301 24.71 -11.58 -6.44
N ARG A 302 25.29 -10.75 -5.57
CA ARG A 302 24.49 -9.81 -4.81
C ARG A 302 23.85 -8.83 -5.80
N THR A 303 22.53 -8.65 -5.74
CA THR A 303 21.88 -7.43 -6.28
C THR A 303 22.16 -6.20 -5.38
N TRP A 304 22.95 -6.39 -4.32
CA TRP A 304 23.44 -5.36 -3.40
C TRP A 304 24.23 -4.28 -4.14
N HIS A 305 23.81 -3.03 -3.98
CA HIS A 305 24.58 -1.88 -4.42
C HIS A 305 25.19 -1.19 -3.20
N LYS A 306 26.44 -0.71 -3.27
CA LYS A 306 27.11 0.02 -2.16
C LYS A 306 26.34 1.26 -1.70
N SER A 307 25.41 1.76 -2.52
CA SER A 307 24.50 2.81 -2.08
C SER A 307 23.66 2.39 -0.90
N LEU A 308 23.46 1.08 -0.62
CA LEU A 308 22.70 0.49 0.49
C LEU A 308 23.33 0.69 1.87
N ASP A 309 24.66 0.87 1.93
CA ASP A 309 25.45 0.99 3.17
C ASP A 309 25.46 2.41 3.79
N ARG A 310 24.66 3.36 3.26
CA ARG A 310 24.62 4.74 3.77
C ARG A 310 23.84 4.84 5.09
N GLU A 311 24.42 5.53 6.08
CA GLU A 311 23.99 5.58 7.50
C GLU A 311 22.60 6.17 7.79
N VAL A 312 21.97 6.90 6.84
CA VAL A 312 20.66 7.54 7.07
C VAL A 312 19.72 7.20 5.92
N ARG A 313 18.83 6.22 6.12
CA ARG A 313 17.70 5.89 5.23
C ARG A 313 16.38 6.01 5.96
N ILE A 314 15.32 6.41 5.26
CA ILE A 314 13.96 6.29 5.76
C ILE A 314 13.54 4.83 5.64
N GLN A 315 13.55 4.06 6.73
CA GLN A 315 13.08 2.67 6.67
C GLN A 315 11.57 2.62 6.91
N LEU A 316 10.77 2.77 5.85
CA LEU A 316 9.30 2.67 5.95
C LEU A 316 8.79 1.23 5.81
N TYR A 317 9.54 0.41 5.07
CA TYR A 317 9.28 -0.99 4.88
C TYR A 317 10.24 -1.75 5.76
N ALA A 318 9.66 -2.68 6.52
CA ALA A 318 10.30 -3.59 7.46
C ALA A 318 11.79 -3.76 7.13
N ALA A 319 12.67 -3.32 8.04
CA ALA A 319 14.12 -3.32 7.91
C ALA A 319 14.63 -4.70 7.50
N ASN A 320 14.60 -4.96 6.20
CA ASN A 320 15.11 -6.18 5.63
C ASN A 320 16.46 -5.77 5.07
N GLU A 321 17.45 -5.75 5.96
CA GLU A 321 18.87 -5.62 5.60
C GLU A 321 19.27 -6.68 4.56
N ALA A 322 18.44 -7.70 4.35
CA ALA A 322 18.58 -8.74 3.33
C ALA A 322 18.03 -8.33 1.95
N LEU A 323 16.96 -7.51 1.86
CA LEU A 323 16.32 -7.23 0.57
C LEU A 323 17.12 -6.19 -0.22
N SER A 324 18.10 -6.69 -0.97
CA SER A 324 18.59 -6.03 -2.21
C SER A 324 17.67 -6.30 -3.39
N ILE A 325 16.39 -6.63 -3.16
CA ILE A 325 15.45 -6.90 -4.24
C ILE A 325 14.82 -5.55 -4.63
N PRO A 326 14.93 -5.12 -5.90
CA PRO A 326 14.14 -4.02 -6.39
C PRO A 326 12.67 -4.48 -6.44
N TYR A 327 11.78 -3.75 -5.76
CA TYR A 327 10.38 -3.73 -6.16
C TYR A 327 10.25 -2.99 -7.49
#